data_AF-A0A3G3K3B4-F1
#
_entry.id   AF-A0A3G3K3B4-F1
#
_cell.length_a   1.000
_cell.length_b   1.000
_cell.length_c   1.000
_cell.angle_alpha   90.00
_cell.angle_beta   90.00
_cell.angle_gamma   90.00
#
_symmetry.space_group_name_H-M   'P 1'
#
loop_
_entity.id
_entity.type
_entity.pdbx_description
1 polymer ?
#
loop_
_entity_poly.entity_id
_entity_poly.type
_entity_poly.pdbx_seq_one_letter_code
_entity_poly.pdbx_strand_id
1 'polypeptide(L)' 'MEYTPEQVAEWMVNEIRERGILHQSDAIAHVRTHFGESFVFVNENGNESLSKEVKKAFRKLHRGRVAWDRDGFFWGWT' A
#
# COMPACT_ATOMS: atom_id res chain seq x y z
N MET A 1 2.52 -3.91 -20.01
CA MET A 1 1.46 -4.59 -19.24
C MET A 1 0.94 -3.58 -18.24
N GLU A 2 -0.38 -3.37 -18.17
CA GLU A 2 -0.98 -2.56 -17.11
C GLU A 2 -1.23 -3.45 -15.91
N TYR A 3 -0.79 -3.01 -14.73
CA TYR A 3 -1.12 -3.68 -13.49
C TYR A 3 -2.54 -3.31 -13.03
N THR A 4 -3.10 -4.08 -12.10
CA THR A 4 -4.38 -3.75 -11.46
C THR A 4 -4.18 -3.33 -9.99
N PRO A 5 -5.14 -2.59 -9.40
CA PRO A 5 -5.12 -2.28 -7.97
C PRO A 5 -5.04 -3.52 -7.07
N GLU A 6 -5.61 -4.65 -7.51
CA GLU A 6 -5.57 -5.92 -6.80
C GLU A 6 -4.16 -6.51 -6.75
N GLN A 7 -3.38 -6.40 -7.84
CA GLN A 7 -2.00 -6.88 -7.88
C GLN A 7 -1.09 -6.07 -6.94
N VAL A 8 -1.27 -4.75 -6.89
CA VAL A 8 -0.58 -3.89 -5.92
C VAL A 8 -0.95 -4.28 -4.49
N ALA A 9 -2.24 -4.46 -4.22
CA ALA A 9 -2.73 -4.83 -2.91
C ALA A 9 -2.26 -6.21 -2.46
N GLU A 10 -2.17 -7.17 -3.37
CA GLU A 10 -1.62 -8.50 -3.11
C GLU A 10 -0.14 -8.43 -2.73
N TRP A 11 0.65 -7.65 -3.47
CA TRP A 11 2.05 -7.40 -3.12
C TRP A 11 2.17 -6.80 -1.71
N MET A 12 1.41 -5.75 -1.39
CA MET A 12 1.46 -5.14 -0.05
C MET A 12 1.16 -6.13 1.07
N VAL A 13 0.17 -7.01 0.89
CA VAL A 13 -0.17 -8.03 1.89
C VAL A 13 0.96 -9.04 2.04
N ASN A 14 1.55 -9.51 0.94
CA ASN A 14 2.66 -10.46 0.98
C ASN A 14 3.89 -9.84 1.65
N GLU A 15 4.24 -8.61 1.29
CA GLU A 15 5.35 -7.86 1.88
C GLU A 15 5.22 -7.75 3.41
N ILE A 16 4.03 -7.39 3.91
CA ILE A 16 3.76 -7.29 5.35
C ILE A 16 3.79 -8.66 6.02
N ARG A 17 3.29 -9.71 5.36
CA ARG A 17 3.35 -11.08 5.90
C ARG A 17 4.76 -11.60 6.05
N GLU A 18 5.64 -11.26 5.10
CA GLU A 18 7.03 -11.70 5.08
C GLU A 18 7.91 -10.88 6.03
N ARG A 19 7.69 -9.55 6.10
CA ARG A 19 8.57 -8.62 6.84
C ARG A 19 7.99 -8.11 8.15
N GLY A 20 6.71 -8.37 8.42
CA GLY A 20 5.98 -7.91 9.60
C GLY A 20 5.41 -6.50 9.49
N ILE A 21 6.14 -5.58 8.84
CA ILE A 21 5.72 -4.18 8.61
C ILE A 21 6.04 -3.70 7.19
N LEU A 22 5.31 -2.69 6.74
CA LEU A 22 5.55 -1.95 5.49
C LEU A 22 5.35 -0.45 5.71
N HIS A 23 6.42 0.34 5.65
CA HIS A 23 6.31 1.80 5.73
C HIS A 23 5.63 2.38 4.49
N GLN A 24 4.87 3.46 4.67
CA GLN A 24 4.17 4.13 3.57
C GLN A 24 5.12 4.65 2.50
N SER A 25 6.27 5.20 2.89
CA SER A 25 7.31 5.66 1.96
C SER A 25 7.78 4.53 1.05
N ASP A 26 8.05 3.36 1.63
CA ASP A 26 8.57 2.20 0.92
C ASP A 26 7.50 1.61 -0.01
N ALA A 27 6.26 1.56 0.45
CA ALA A 27 5.12 1.17 -0.38
C ALA A 27 4.97 2.10 -1.59
N ILE A 28 5.03 3.42 -1.39
CA ILE A 28 4.90 4.39 -2.47
C ILE A 28 6.06 4.27 -3.47
N ALA A 29 7.29 4.20 -2.98
CA ALA A 29 8.47 4.06 -3.83
C ALA A 29 8.40 2.77 -4.66
N HIS A 30 8.08 1.64 -4.02
CA HIS A 30 7.97 0.36 -4.70
C HIS A 30 6.85 0.36 -5.75
N VAL A 31 5.66 0.85 -5.38
CA VAL A 31 4.50 0.92 -6.27
C VAL A 31 4.81 1.78 -7.49
N ARG A 32 5.41 2.96 -7.28
CA ARG A 32 5.80 3.83 -8.39
C ARG A 32 6.77 3.15 -9.35
N THR A 33 7.82 2.51 -8.82
CA THR A 33 8.88 1.91 -9.64
C THR A 33 8.44 0.64 -10.36
N HIS A 34 7.58 -0.19 -9.75
CA HIS A 34 7.29 -1.53 -10.26
C HIS A 34 5.90 -1.67 -10.88
N PHE A 35 4.91 -0.89 -10.42
CA PHE A 35 3.53 -0.98 -10.86
C PHE A 35 3.09 0.25 -11.68
N GLY A 36 3.68 1.41 -11.40
CA GLY A 36 3.49 2.66 -12.14
C GLY A 36 2.87 3.77 -11.30
N GLU A 37 3.00 5.01 -11.80
CA GLU A 37 2.55 6.22 -11.09
C GLU A 37 1.02 6.32 -10.94
N SER A 38 0.23 5.62 -11.76
CA SER A 38 -1.24 5.64 -11.71
C SER A 38 -1.83 5.16 -10.38
N PHE A 39 -1.05 4.44 -9.57
CA PHE A 39 -1.46 3.94 -8.25
C PHE A 39 -1.08 4.86 -7.09
N VAL A 40 -0.38 5.97 -7.37
CA VAL A 40 0.05 6.96 -6.38
C VAL A 40 -0.57 8.31 -6.74
N PHE A 41 -0.98 9.06 -5.73
CA PHE A 41 -1.44 10.43 -5.89
C PHE A 41 -0.84 11.33 -4.81
N VAL A 42 -0.77 12.62 -5.09
CA VAL A 42 -0.46 13.65 -4.11
C VAL A 42 -1.77 14.22 -3.60
N ASN A 43 -2.00 14.18 -2.29
CA ASN A 43 -3.21 14.75 -1.69
C ASN A 43 -3.14 16.28 -1.59
N GLU A 44 -4.21 16.91 -1.15
CA GLU A 44 -4.32 18.38 -1.01
C GLU A 44 -3.24 19.00 -0.11
N ASN A 45 -2.65 18.20 0.80
CA ASN A 45 -1.58 18.62 1.70
C ASN A 45 -0.18 18.41 1.12
N GLY A 46 -0.06 17.99 -0.15
CA GLY A 46 1.24 17.70 -0.77
C GLY A 46 1.83 16.33 -0.40
N ASN A 47 1.09 15.48 0.32
CA ASN A 47 1.59 14.17 0.75
C ASN A 47 1.23 13.08 -0.26
N GLU A 48 2.21 12.24 -0.58
CA GLU A 48 2.04 11.08 -1.46
C GLU A 48 1.24 9.97 -0.76
N SER A 49 0.36 9.33 -1.51
CA SER A 49 -0.48 8.25 -0.99
C SER A 49 -0.93 7.29 -2.08
N LEU A 50 -1.25 6.06 -1.68
CA LEU A 50 -1.80 5.05 -2.58
C LEU A 50 -3.24 5.39 -2.98
N SER A 51 -3.60 5.09 -4.24
CA SER A 51 -4.92 5.31 -4.81
C SER A 51 -6.04 4.65 -3.98
N LYS A 52 -7.25 5.17 -4.12
CA LYS A 52 -8.41 4.70 -3.36
C LYS A 52 -8.72 3.24 -3.67
N GLU A 53 -8.50 2.84 -4.91
CA GLU A 53 -8.74 1.52 -5.47
C GLU A 53 -7.78 0.50 -4.84
N VAL A 54 -6.48 0.84 -4.76
CA VAL A 54 -5.48 0.00 -4.08
C VAL A 54 -5.83 -0.16 -2.61
N LYS A 55 -6.12 0.94 -1.91
CA LYS A 55 -6.51 0.90 -0.48
C LYS A 55 -7.79 0.09 -0.26
N LYS A 56 -8.73 0.08 -1.21
CA LYS A 56 -9.96 -0.72 -1.14
C LYS A 56 -9.65 -2.21 -1.32
N ALA A 57 -8.86 -2.57 -2.34
CA ALA A 57 -8.44 -3.96 -2.58
C ALA A 57 -7.61 -4.50 -1.40
N PHE A 58 -6.68 -3.70 -0.89
CA PHE A 58 -5.83 -4.03 0.25
C PHE A 58 -6.65 -4.39 1.49
N ARG A 59 -7.59 -3.52 1.89
CA ARG A 59 -8.51 -3.79 3.01
C ARG A 59 -9.30 -5.08 2.86
N LYS A 60 -9.74 -5.38 1.64
CA LYS A 60 -10.49 -6.61 1.33
C LYS A 60 -9.62 -7.86 1.47
N LEU A 61 -8.36 -7.80 1.04
CA LEU A 61 -7.45 -8.94 1.07
C LEU A 61 -7.00 -9.30 2.47
N HIS A 62 -6.59 -8.33 3.29
CA HIS A 62 -6.06 -8.63 4.62
C HIS A 62 -7.14 -8.92 5.68
N ARG A 63 -8.42 -8.61 5.42
CA ARG A 63 -9.56 -8.94 6.30
C ARG A 63 -9.37 -8.53 7.77
N GLY A 64 -8.77 -7.36 8.00
CA GLY A 64 -8.49 -6.84 9.34
C GLY A 64 -7.24 -7.39 10.03
N ARG A 65 -6.45 -8.26 9.40
CA ARG A 65 -5.16 -8.78 9.91
C ARG A 65 -3.99 -7.79 9.82
N VAL A 66 -4.23 -6.62 9.25
CA VAL A 66 -3.22 -5.59 9.07
C VAL A 66 -3.81 -4.30 9.63
N ALA A 67 -3.06 -3.66 10.52
CA ALA A 67 -3.40 -2.37 11.09
C ALA A 67 -2.47 -1.29 10.54
N TRP A 68 -2.96 -0.05 10.51
CA TRP A 68 -2.18 1.12 10.21
C TRP A 68 -1.72 1.79 11.50
N ASP A 69 -0.41 1.95 11.67
CA ASP A 69 0.18 2.76 12.72
C ASP A 69 0.37 4.19 12.21
N ARG A 70 -0.33 5.13 12.85
CA ARG A 70 -0.30 6.55 12.44
C ARG A 70 1.00 7.24 12.82
N ASP A 71 1.61 6.86 13.94
CA ASP A 71 2.79 7.56 14.47
C ASP A 71 4.06 7.05 13.78
N GLY A 72 4.10 5.76 13.46
CA GLY A 72 5.18 5.12 12.70
C GLY A 72 5.05 5.17 11.18
N PHE A 73 3.89 5.58 10.66
CA PHE A 73 3.57 5.60 9.22
C PHE A 73 3.82 4.25 8.52
N PHE A 74 3.38 3.15 9.13
CA PHE A 74 3.49 1.82 8.54
C PHE A 74 2.23 0.99 8.72
N TRP A 75 2.06 0.00 7.84
CA TRP A 75 1.13 -1.10 8.05
C TRP A 75 1.85 -2.26 8.71
N GLY A 76 1.24 -2.88 9.73
CA GLY A 76 1.81 -4.02 10.44
C GLY A 76 0.81 -5.16 10.61
N TRP A 77 1.31 -6.40 10.68
CA TRP A 77 0.48 -7.58 10.93
C TRP A 77 -0.02 -7.63 12.39
N THR A 78 -1.30 -7.95 12.59
CA THR A 78 -1.98 -8.01 13.91
C THR A 78 -2.72 -9.32 14.13
#